data_AF-A0A351T0A4-F1
#
_entry.id   AF-A0A351T0A4-F1
#
_cell.length_a   1.000
_cell.length_b   1.000
_cell.length_c   1.000
_cell.angle_alpha   90.00
_cell.angle_beta   90.00
_cell.angle_gamma   90.00
#
_symmetry.space_group_name_H-M   'P 1'
#
loop_
_entity.id
_entity.type
_entity.pdbx_description
1 polymer ?
#
loop_
_entity_poly.entity_id
_entity_poly.type
_entity_poly.pdbx_seq_one_letter_code
_entity_poly.pdbx_strand_id
1 'polypeptide(L)'
;HKPQSISGQTVIRYAGSPFPMSVTEKVYQHSIVVIDFDETGGMKTDLVQTPRPVAFYRVPTIGAAPLDVVEDELRRLELYDPGEHRRPFLEVAVRLDGAEPELRQRIEAALEGKPVRLTRIVRQTEGQGGALADTVEGDTALNELEPAHVFARRHAEEYGVEPSDDLKRAFDEVLIGVLSPSDDKAGIA
;
A
#
# COMPACT_ATOMS: atom_id res chain seq x y z
N HIS A 1 -6.37 -6.41 0.87
CA HIS A 1 -6.59 -7.88 0.90
C HIS A 1 -5.75 -8.59 1.97
N LYS A 2 -5.63 -8.01 3.17
CA LYS A 2 -4.78 -8.54 4.25
C LYS A 2 -5.47 -9.75 4.93
N PRO A 3 -4.76 -10.86 5.23
CA PRO A 3 -5.29 -11.91 6.09
C PRO A 3 -5.50 -11.38 7.51
N GLN A 4 -6.67 -11.64 8.10
CA GLN A 4 -7.06 -11.13 9.43
C GLN A 4 -7.93 -12.16 10.17
N SER A 5 -7.70 -12.31 11.47
CA SER A 5 -8.64 -12.98 12.38
C SER A 5 -9.28 -11.92 13.27
N ILE A 6 -10.60 -11.98 13.40
CA ILE A 6 -11.39 -11.06 14.24
C ILE A 6 -11.68 -11.77 15.57
N SER A 7 -11.40 -11.08 16.68
CA SER A 7 -11.73 -11.59 18.01
C SER A 7 -13.21 -11.42 18.29
N GLY A 8 -13.86 -12.48 18.79
CA GLY A 8 -15.30 -12.49 19.07
C GLY A 8 -15.73 -13.83 19.69
N GLN A 9 -17.04 -13.97 19.95
CA GLN A 9 -17.62 -15.22 20.47
C GLN A 9 -17.57 -16.38 19.46
N THR A 10 -17.51 -16.05 18.17
CA THR A 10 -17.37 -16.99 17.05
C THR A 10 -16.07 -16.71 16.31
N VAL A 11 -15.39 -17.76 15.84
CA VAL A 11 -14.18 -17.62 15.03
C VAL A 11 -14.52 -17.01 13.67
N ILE A 12 -14.07 -15.78 13.43
CA ILE A 12 -14.20 -15.10 12.13
C ILE A 12 -12.80 -14.85 11.57
N ARG A 13 -12.54 -15.31 10.34
CA ARG A 13 -11.25 -15.14 9.66
C ARG A 13 -11.43 -14.73 8.21
N TYR A 14 -10.82 -13.62 7.84
CA TYR A 14 -10.59 -13.23 6.45
C TYR A 14 -9.30 -13.89 5.96
N ALA A 15 -9.40 -14.70 4.89
CA ALA A 15 -8.24 -15.37 4.29
C ALA A 15 -7.25 -14.40 3.64
N GLY A 16 -7.70 -13.19 3.25
CA GLY A 16 -6.95 -12.28 2.39
C GLY A 16 -6.96 -12.73 0.93
N SER A 17 -6.16 -12.08 0.08
CA SER A 17 -5.90 -12.55 -1.28
C SER A 17 -4.84 -13.67 -1.28
N PRO A 18 -4.82 -14.56 -2.30
CA PRO A 18 -3.76 -15.55 -2.47
C PRO A 18 -2.45 -14.97 -3.03
N PHE A 19 -2.42 -13.71 -3.46
CA PHE A 19 -1.21 -13.01 -3.93
C PHE A 19 -1.31 -11.50 -3.67
N PRO A 20 -0.19 -10.75 -3.65
CA PRO A 20 -0.21 -9.30 -3.49
C PRO A 20 -0.96 -8.64 -4.64
N MET A 21 -2.03 -7.89 -4.32
CA MET A 21 -2.80 -7.10 -5.29
C MET A 21 -2.20 -5.71 -5.51
N SER A 22 -1.40 -5.22 -4.56
CA SER A 22 -0.67 -3.95 -4.67
C SER A 22 0.68 -4.02 -3.96
N VAL A 23 1.53 -3.00 -4.17
CA VAL A 23 2.89 -2.91 -3.63
C VAL A 23 2.91 -2.90 -2.09
N THR A 24 1.90 -2.29 -1.46
CA THR A 24 1.81 -2.20 0.01
C THR A 24 1.61 -3.58 0.65
N GLU A 25 1.02 -4.53 -0.07
CA GLU A 25 0.81 -5.91 0.37
C GLU A 25 2.09 -6.77 0.28
N LYS A 26 3.23 -6.23 -0.17
CA LYS A 26 4.49 -6.98 -0.31
C LYS A 26 4.93 -7.70 0.97
N VAL A 27 4.59 -7.17 2.15
CA VAL A 27 4.91 -7.76 3.47
C VAL A 27 3.85 -8.76 4.00
N TYR A 28 2.72 -8.95 3.31
CA TYR A 28 1.65 -9.83 3.79
C TYR A 28 1.94 -11.31 3.51
N GLN A 29 1.76 -12.17 4.52
CA GLN A 29 1.83 -13.61 4.38
C GLN A 29 0.53 -14.14 3.74
N HIS A 30 0.45 -14.07 2.41
CA HIS A 30 -0.67 -14.62 1.65
C HIS A 30 -0.72 -16.15 1.82
N SER A 31 -1.92 -16.67 2.08
CA SER A 31 -2.13 -18.08 2.39
C SER A 31 -3.52 -18.54 1.97
N ILE A 32 -3.63 -19.78 1.52
CA ILE A 32 -4.91 -20.48 1.46
C ILE A 32 -5.23 -20.97 2.87
N VAL A 33 -6.44 -20.68 3.35
CA VAL A 33 -6.95 -21.21 4.61
C VAL A 33 -7.63 -22.54 4.31
N VAL A 34 -7.12 -23.63 4.89
CA VAL A 34 -7.75 -24.95 4.84
C VAL A 34 -8.52 -25.15 6.14
N ILE A 35 -9.78 -25.58 6.04
CA ILE A 35 -10.65 -25.82 7.19
C ILE A 35 -11.15 -27.26 7.10
N ASP A 36 -10.73 -28.09 8.04
CA ASP A 36 -11.17 -29.47 8.18
C ASP A 36 -12.20 -29.55 9.31
N PHE A 37 -13.27 -30.32 9.10
CA PHE A 37 -14.28 -30.62 10.11
C PHE A 37 -14.24 -32.11 10.46
N ASP A 38 -14.25 -32.43 11.75
CA ASP A 38 -14.37 -33.81 12.22
C ASP A 38 -15.84 -34.26 12.37
N GLU A 39 -16.05 -35.56 12.61
CA GLU A 39 -17.38 -36.17 12.75
C GLU A 39 -18.19 -35.64 13.95
N THR A 40 -17.54 -34.96 14.90
CA THR A 40 -18.17 -34.34 16.08
C THR A 40 -18.49 -32.85 15.86
N GLY A 41 -18.11 -32.28 14.71
CA GLY A 41 -18.25 -30.86 14.40
C GLY A 41 -17.09 -30.01 14.92
N GLY A 42 -16.01 -30.62 15.42
CA GLY A 42 -14.76 -29.93 15.72
C GLY A 42 -14.11 -29.41 14.44
N MET A 43 -13.47 -28.23 14.53
CA MET A 43 -12.89 -27.53 13.40
C MET A 43 -11.38 -27.36 13.58
N LYS A 44 -10.59 -27.77 12.58
CA LYS A 44 -9.15 -27.51 12.47
C LYS A 44 -8.89 -26.52 11.34
N THR A 45 -7.95 -25.60 11.54
CA THR A 45 -7.55 -24.61 10.53
C THR A 45 -6.05 -24.66 10.30
N ASP A 46 -5.64 -24.91 9.06
CA ASP A 46 -4.25 -24.84 8.60
C ASP A 46 -4.06 -23.71 7.57
N LEU A 47 -2.84 -23.21 7.45
CA LEU A 47 -2.47 -22.16 6.49
C LEU A 47 -1.43 -22.67 5.50
N VAL A 48 -1.83 -22.81 4.24
CA VAL A 48 -0.92 -23.15 3.15
C VAL A 48 -0.40 -21.84 2.54
N GLN A 49 0.87 -21.51 2.76
CA GLN A 49 1.50 -20.32 2.18
C GLN A 49 1.47 -20.38 0.65
N THR A 50 1.08 -19.28 0.01
CA THR A 50 1.05 -19.24 -1.46
C THR A 50 2.43 -18.95 -2.04
N PRO A 51 2.84 -19.64 -3.11
CA PRO A 51 4.12 -19.36 -3.76
C PRO A 51 4.09 -17.97 -4.41
N ARG A 52 5.21 -17.24 -4.34
CA ARG A 52 5.41 -15.96 -5.01
C ARG A 52 6.36 -16.14 -6.20
N PRO A 53 5.86 -16.47 -7.41
CA PRO A 53 6.69 -16.75 -8.58
C PRO A 53 7.31 -15.49 -9.21
N VAL A 54 6.88 -14.30 -8.80
CA VAL A 54 7.40 -13.01 -9.24
C VAL A 54 7.93 -12.25 -8.02
N ALA A 55 9.21 -11.89 -8.05
CA ALA A 55 9.81 -11.05 -7.02
C ALA A 55 9.35 -9.58 -7.14
N PHE A 56 9.37 -8.87 -6.02
CA PHE A 56 9.13 -7.43 -5.97
C PHE A 56 10.36 -6.75 -5.37
N TYR A 57 10.97 -5.84 -6.12
CA TYR A 57 12.12 -5.05 -5.69
C TYR A 57 11.75 -3.58 -5.47
N ARG A 58 12.52 -2.91 -4.62
CA ARG A 58 12.44 -1.47 -4.40
C ARG A 58 13.84 -0.89 -4.41
N VAL A 59 14.05 0.20 -5.16
CA VAL A 59 15.31 0.93 -5.25
C VAL A 59 15.07 2.41 -4.87
N PRO A 60 15.71 2.95 -3.82
CA PRO A 60 16.50 2.24 -2.81
C PRO A 60 15.60 1.33 -1.95
N THR A 61 16.22 0.32 -1.31
CA THR A 61 15.48 -0.65 -0.46
C THR A 61 14.71 0.01 0.68
N ILE A 62 15.19 1.14 1.22
CA ILE A 62 14.59 1.90 2.32
C ILE A 62 14.55 3.39 1.94
N GLY A 63 13.44 4.07 2.25
CA GLY A 63 13.29 5.52 2.04
C GLY A 63 13.24 5.91 0.56
N ALA A 64 13.83 7.05 0.23
CA ALA A 64 14.09 7.54 -1.12
C ALA A 64 15.45 8.23 -1.17
N ALA A 65 16.14 8.17 -2.31
CA ALA A 65 17.47 8.76 -2.52
C ALA A 65 17.45 9.78 -3.67
N PRO A 66 18.42 10.71 -3.75
CA PRO A 66 18.56 11.63 -4.88
C PRO A 66 18.62 10.88 -6.23
N LEU A 67 18.16 11.52 -7.31
CA LEU A 67 17.97 10.86 -8.60
C LEU A 67 19.27 10.25 -9.16
N ASP A 68 20.39 10.94 -9.07
CA ASP A 68 21.70 10.46 -9.47
C ASP A 68 22.11 9.18 -8.74
N VAL A 69 21.92 9.13 -7.41
CA VAL A 69 22.17 7.94 -6.58
C VAL A 69 21.25 6.78 -6.98
N VAL A 70 19.99 7.07 -7.30
CA VAL A 70 19.02 6.08 -7.75
C VAL A 70 19.38 5.52 -9.12
N GLU A 71 19.70 6.37 -10.11
CA GLU A 71 20.14 5.93 -11.43
C GLU A 71 21.38 5.03 -11.34
N ASP A 72 22.30 5.35 -10.43
CA ASP A 72 23.50 4.56 -10.14
C ASP A 72 23.21 3.19 -9.51
N GLU A 73 22.24 3.10 -8.59
CA GLU A 73 21.77 1.83 -8.01
C GLU A 73 21.03 0.99 -9.06
N LEU A 74 20.17 1.63 -9.87
CA LEU A 74 19.47 0.99 -10.99
C LEU A 74 20.45 0.43 -12.02
N ARG A 75 21.45 1.22 -12.47
CA ARG A 75 22.49 0.76 -13.40
C ARG A 75 23.32 -0.40 -12.83
N ARG A 76 23.58 -0.42 -11.52
CA ARG A 76 24.26 -1.52 -10.81
C ARG A 76 23.38 -2.75 -10.50
N LEU A 77 22.07 -2.67 -10.69
CA LEU A 77 21.15 -3.77 -10.40
C LEU A 77 21.37 -4.96 -11.35
N GLU A 78 22.03 -6.01 -10.86
CA GLU A 78 22.22 -7.28 -11.57
C GLU A 78 21.00 -8.19 -11.40
N LEU A 79 20.46 -8.69 -12.51
CA LEU A 79 19.23 -9.47 -12.53
C LEU A 79 19.32 -10.60 -13.55
N TYR A 80 18.92 -11.79 -13.12
CA TYR A 80 18.61 -12.89 -14.01
C TYR A 80 17.27 -12.64 -14.73
N ASP A 81 17.13 -13.03 -16.00
CA ASP A 81 15.83 -13.01 -16.70
C ASP A 81 15.10 -14.35 -16.52
N PRO A 82 14.05 -14.43 -15.69
CA PRO A 82 13.26 -15.65 -15.52
C PRO A 82 12.25 -15.89 -16.68
N GLY A 83 12.29 -15.06 -17.73
CA GLY A 83 11.31 -15.01 -18.80
C GLY A 83 10.25 -13.95 -18.53
N GLU A 84 9.74 -13.33 -19.61
CA GLU A 84 8.91 -12.12 -19.61
C GLU A 84 7.83 -12.07 -18.51
N HIS A 85 6.97 -13.07 -18.42
CA HIS A 85 5.87 -13.10 -17.46
C HIS A 85 6.32 -13.19 -15.99
N ARG A 86 7.53 -13.68 -15.73
CA ARG A 86 8.12 -13.83 -14.39
C ARG A 86 9.07 -12.70 -14.00
N ARG A 87 9.38 -11.77 -14.91
CA ARG A 87 10.30 -10.65 -14.63
C ARG A 87 9.88 -9.89 -13.37
N PRO A 88 10.78 -9.63 -12.42
CA PRO A 88 10.45 -8.95 -11.17
C PRO A 88 9.79 -7.59 -11.40
N PHE A 89 8.87 -7.25 -10.51
CA PHE A 89 8.31 -5.89 -10.41
C PHE A 89 9.29 -4.98 -9.67
N LEU A 90 9.33 -3.70 -10.05
CA LEU A 90 10.23 -2.71 -9.47
C LEU A 90 9.49 -1.42 -9.11
N GLU A 91 9.58 -1.03 -7.84
CA GLU A 91 9.28 0.32 -7.35
C GLU A 91 10.59 1.11 -7.26
N VAL A 92 10.59 2.35 -7.76
CA VAL A 92 11.71 3.28 -7.64
C VAL A 92 11.28 4.44 -6.75
N ALA A 93 12.09 4.83 -5.76
CA ALA A 93 11.77 5.91 -4.83
C ALA A 93 12.84 7.00 -4.85
N VAL A 94 12.48 8.16 -5.40
CA VAL A 94 13.39 9.29 -5.64
C VAL A 94 13.07 10.45 -4.74
N ARG A 95 14.11 11.04 -4.15
CA ARG A 95 14.05 12.30 -3.42
C ARG A 95 14.43 13.45 -4.37
N LEU A 96 13.62 14.50 -4.38
CA LEU A 96 13.69 15.61 -5.34
C LEU A 96 13.59 16.94 -4.60
N ASP A 97 14.48 17.88 -4.93
CA ASP A 97 14.48 19.23 -4.36
C ASP A 97 13.61 20.21 -5.17
N GLY A 98 12.95 19.74 -6.23
CA GLY A 98 12.13 20.53 -7.13
C GLY A 98 11.44 19.68 -8.21
N ALA A 99 10.91 20.34 -9.23
CA ALA A 99 10.30 19.68 -10.38
C ALA A 99 11.37 19.08 -11.30
N GLU A 100 11.28 17.78 -11.57
CA GLU A 100 12.17 17.05 -12.50
C GLU A 100 11.33 16.45 -13.65
N PRO A 101 11.19 17.15 -14.80
CA PRO A 101 10.36 16.68 -15.92
C PRO A 101 10.87 15.38 -16.54
N GLU A 102 12.19 15.19 -16.58
CA GLU A 102 12.86 14.05 -17.22
C GLU A 102 12.96 12.80 -16.32
N LEU A 103 12.46 12.87 -15.09
CA LEU A 103 12.56 11.83 -14.06
C LEU A 103 12.27 10.41 -14.59
N ARG A 104 11.16 10.26 -15.31
CA ARG A 104 10.72 8.96 -15.83
C ARG A 104 11.65 8.45 -16.93
N GLN A 105 12.01 9.31 -17.87
CA GLN A 105 12.93 9.00 -18.97
C GLN A 105 14.31 8.58 -18.44
N ARG A 106 14.82 9.28 -17.41
CA ARG A 106 16.09 8.97 -16.74
C ARG A 106 16.07 7.62 -16.04
N ILE A 107 15.00 7.30 -15.31
CA ILE A 107 14.79 5.99 -14.68
C ILE A 107 14.67 4.87 -15.73
N GLU A 108 13.91 5.09 -16.81
CA GLU A 108 13.74 4.13 -17.89
C GLU A 108 15.06 3.87 -18.64
N ALA A 109 15.87 4.90 -18.89
CA ALA A 109 17.21 4.77 -19.46
C ALA A 109 18.19 4.02 -18.52
N ALA A 110 18.15 4.30 -17.21
CA ALA A 110 18.93 3.54 -16.21
C ALA A 110 18.49 2.06 -16.08
N LEU A 111 17.30 1.73 -16.59
CA LEU A 111 16.72 0.39 -16.64
C LEU A 111 16.82 -0.31 -18.01
N GLU A 112 17.40 0.34 -19.02
CA GLU A 112 17.47 -0.21 -20.37
C GLU A 112 18.18 -1.58 -20.39
N GLY A 113 17.57 -2.55 -21.09
CA GLY A 113 18.06 -3.93 -21.18
C GLY A 113 17.88 -4.79 -19.92
N LYS A 114 17.39 -4.25 -18.80
CA LYS A 114 17.22 -5.01 -17.55
C LYS A 114 15.90 -5.79 -17.54
N PRO A 115 15.88 -7.07 -17.09
CA PRO A 115 14.67 -7.90 -17.07
C PRO A 115 13.74 -7.57 -15.90
N VAL A 116 13.28 -6.33 -15.80
CA VAL A 116 12.32 -5.82 -14.79
C VAL A 116 11.05 -5.28 -15.43
N ARG A 117 10.01 -5.13 -14.61
CA ARG A 117 8.81 -4.36 -14.91
C ARG A 117 8.72 -3.20 -13.92
N LEU A 118 9.02 -1.98 -14.36
CA LEU A 118 8.83 -0.77 -13.57
C LEU A 118 7.33 -0.57 -13.31
N THR A 119 6.91 -0.61 -12.03
CA THR A 119 5.49 -0.48 -11.65
C THR A 119 5.13 0.88 -11.08
N ARG A 120 6.07 1.56 -10.42
CA ARG A 120 5.81 2.84 -9.74
C ARG A 120 7.10 3.64 -9.55
N ILE A 121 7.01 4.95 -9.75
CA ILE A 121 8.02 5.92 -9.31
C ILE A 121 7.41 6.72 -8.15
N VAL A 122 7.94 6.56 -6.95
CA VAL A 122 7.59 7.34 -5.76
C VAL A 122 8.48 8.58 -5.71
N ARG A 123 7.88 9.75 -5.53
CA ARG A 123 8.59 11.04 -5.35
C ARG A 123 8.50 11.46 -3.89
N GLN A 124 9.59 11.99 -3.34
CA GLN A 124 9.64 12.61 -2.01
C GLN A 124 10.31 13.97 -2.12
N THR A 125 9.73 15.03 -1.56
CA THR A 125 10.29 16.39 -1.61
C THR A 125 10.67 16.86 -0.21
N GLU A 126 11.88 17.37 -0.03
CA GLU A 126 12.28 18.01 1.22
C GLU A 126 11.62 19.40 1.31
N GLY A 127 10.94 19.71 2.42
CA GLY A 127 10.31 21.02 2.66
C GLY A 127 8.77 21.02 2.72
N GLN A 128 8.10 19.94 2.32
CA GLN A 128 6.69 19.71 2.64
C GLN A 128 6.52 18.35 3.29
N GLY A 129 5.99 18.32 4.51
CA GLY A 129 5.73 17.10 5.26
C GLY A 129 4.72 16.21 4.54
N GLY A 130 5.20 15.21 3.80
CA GLY A 130 4.39 14.10 3.29
C GLY A 130 3.22 14.48 2.38
N ALA A 131 3.46 15.17 1.27
CA ALA A 131 2.44 15.38 0.23
C ALA A 131 2.89 14.84 -1.14
N LEU A 132 2.00 14.08 -1.79
CA LEU A 132 2.16 13.62 -3.16
C LEU A 132 2.08 14.82 -4.13
N ALA A 133 3.12 15.03 -4.92
CA ALA A 133 2.98 15.71 -6.20
C ALA A 133 2.53 14.69 -7.27
N ASP A 134 1.22 14.66 -7.52
CA ASP A 134 0.55 14.06 -8.68
C ASP A 134 1.21 14.45 -10.02
N THR A 135 1.05 13.77 -11.16
CA THR A 135 0.33 12.53 -11.54
C THR A 135 1.30 11.66 -12.39
N VAL A 136 0.97 10.58 -13.13
CA VAL A 136 -0.29 10.04 -13.72
C VAL A 136 -0.25 8.50 -13.76
N GLU A 137 -1.39 7.89 -14.13
CA GLU A 137 -1.64 6.50 -14.56
C GLU A 137 -1.72 5.39 -13.49
N GLY A 138 -2.96 4.97 -13.22
CA GLY A 138 -3.31 3.77 -12.46
C GLY A 138 -4.04 4.05 -11.15
N ASP A 139 -5.36 4.27 -11.21
CA ASP A 139 -6.41 4.19 -10.17
C ASP A 139 -5.96 4.02 -8.71
N THR A 140 -5.08 4.89 -8.20
CA THR A 140 -4.59 4.82 -6.81
C THR A 140 -5.57 5.54 -5.89
N ALA A 141 -6.77 4.95 -5.83
CA ALA A 141 -7.61 4.81 -4.66
C ALA A 141 -7.61 5.98 -3.64
N LEU A 142 -8.67 6.80 -3.69
CA LEU A 142 -9.17 7.47 -2.47
C LEU A 142 -9.46 6.48 -1.32
N ASN A 143 -9.57 5.19 -1.63
CA ASN A 143 -9.83 4.10 -0.67
C ASN A 143 -8.58 3.71 0.17
N GLU A 144 -7.39 4.27 -0.09
CA GLU A 144 -6.17 4.01 0.72
C GLU A 144 -5.84 5.14 1.71
N LEU A 145 -6.63 6.22 1.74
CA LEU A 145 -6.42 7.35 2.65
C LEU A 145 -7.34 7.26 3.87
N GLU A 146 -6.78 6.96 5.03
CA GLU A 146 -7.48 7.04 6.32
C GLU A 146 -8.09 8.45 6.51
N PRO A 147 -9.40 8.58 6.78
CA PRO A 147 -10.08 9.88 6.85
C PRO A 147 -9.43 10.87 7.84
N ALA A 148 -8.92 10.38 8.97
CA ALA A 148 -8.22 11.19 9.96
C ALA A 148 -6.92 11.82 9.42
N HIS A 149 -6.19 11.13 8.53
CA HIS A 149 -5.00 11.69 7.88
C HIS A 149 -5.37 12.76 6.84
N VAL A 150 -6.48 12.57 6.11
CA VAL A 150 -6.98 13.57 5.17
C VAL A 150 -7.43 14.82 5.93
N PHE A 151 -8.14 14.66 7.04
CA PHE A 151 -8.56 15.74 7.92
C PHE A 151 -7.39 16.53 8.50
N ALA A 152 -6.41 15.84 9.12
CA ALA A 152 -5.23 16.48 9.69
C ALA A 152 -4.43 17.27 8.66
N ARG A 153 -4.27 16.72 7.44
CA ARG A 153 -3.60 17.41 6.34
C ARG A 153 -4.36 18.66 5.89
N ARG A 154 -5.69 18.57 5.67
CA ARG A 154 -6.52 19.72 5.28
C ARG A 154 -6.50 20.83 6.32
N HIS A 155 -6.59 20.49 7.60
CA HIS A 155 -6.50 21.48 8.68
C HIS A 155 -5.13 22.19 8.70
N ALA A 156 -4.03 21.45 8.48
CA ALA A 156 -2.70 22.05 8.39
C ALA A 156 -2.51 22.92 7.12
N GLU A 157 -3.09 22.54 5.98
CA GLU A 157 -3.13 23.34 4.75
C GLU A 157 -3.89 24.66 4.95
N GLU A 158 -5.03 24.64 5.66
CA GLU A 158 -5.93 25.80 5.79
C GLU A 158 -5.56 26.74 6.95
N TYR A 159 -5.09 26.19 8.09
CA TYR A 159 -4.83 26.94 9.32
C TYR A 159 -3.35 27.00 9.71
N GLY A 160 -2.44 26.36 8.95
CA GLY A 160 -1.00 26.39 9.19
C GLY A 160 -0.53 25.61 10.42
N VAL A 161 -1.43 24.88 11.10
CA VAL A 161 -1.16 24.07 12.29
C VAL A 161 -1.94 22.75 12.24
N GLU A 162 -1.42 21.71 12.89
CA GLU A 162 -2.20 20.48 13.09
C GLU A 162 -3.47 20.73 13.92
N PRO A 163 -4.53 19.93 13.73
CA PRO A 163 -5.71 20.01 14.59
C PRO A 163 -5.37 19.57 16.02
N SER A 164 -5.98 20.24 17.00
CA SER A 164 -5.82 19.91 18.42
C SER A 164 -6.43 18.54 18.75
N ASP A 165 -6.03 17.95 19.87
CA ASP A 165 -6.54 16.64 20.31
C ASP A 165 -8.05 16.64 20.62
N ASP A 166 -8.62 17.80 20.97
CA ASP A 166 -10.08 17.97 21.08
C ASP A 166 -10.75 17.92 19.70
N LEU A 167 -10.15 18.55 18.69
CA LEU A 167 -10.69 18.61 17.34
C LEU A 167 -10.51 17.28 16.58
N LYS A 168 -9.40 16.56 16.83
CA LYS A 168 -9.17 15.17 16.38
C LYS A 168 -10.26 14.24 16.95
N ARG A 169 -10.52 14.31 18.27
CA ARG A 169 -11.63 13.56 18.92
C ARG A 169 -13.01 13.89 18.34
N ALA A 170 -13.33 15.16 18.15
CA ALA A 170 -14.61 15.56 17.57
C ALA A 170 -14.80 15.05 16.13
N PHE A 171 -13.73 14.99 15.34
CA PHE A 171 -13.76 14.37 14.01
C PHE A 171 -13.99 12.85 14.09
N ASP A 172 -13.29 12.15 15.00
CA ASP A 172 -13.44 10.71 15.19
C ASP A 172 -14.86 10.33 15.66
N GLU A 173 -15.48 11.11 16.55
CA GLU A 173 -16.87 10.92 16.99
C GLU A 173 -17.87 11.00 15.82
N VAL A 174 -17.72 12.01 14.94
CA VAL A 174 -18.55 12.16 13.74
C VAL A 174 -18.29 11.03 12.74
N LEU A 175 -17.03 10.63 12.57
CA LEU A 175 -16.65 9.54 11.67
C LEU A 175 -17.24 8.20 12.13
N ILE A 176 -17.19 7.89 13.43
CA ILE A 176 -17.83 6.70 14.02
C ILE A 176 -19.35 6.76 13.82
N GLY A 177 -19.97 7.93 14.00
CA GLY A 177 -21.41 8.12 13.78
C GLY A 177 -21.87 7.94 12.33
N VAL A 178 -21.00 8.18 11.35
CA VAL A 178 -21.29 7.98 9.91
C VAL A 178 -20.95 6.56 9.42
N LEU A 179 -19.92 5.93 9.99
CA LEU A 179 -19.51 4.56 9.61
C LEU A 179 -20.29 3.45 10.34
N SER A 180 -20.94 3.78 11.46
CA SER A 180 -21.89 2.88 12.11
C SER A 180 -23.21 2.90 11.33
N PRO A 181 -23.72 1.77 10.83
CA PRO A 181 -25.03 1.76 10.21
C PRO A 181 -26.09 2.11 11.25
N SER A 182 -26.89 3.15 10.97
CA SER A 182 -28.02 3.51 11.81
C SER A 182 -28.98 2.33 11.94
N ASP A 183 -29.31 1.93 13.17
CA ASP A 183 -30.48 1.09 13.46
C ASP A 183 -31.76 1.92 13.22
N ASP A 184 -32.09 2.15 11.96
CA ASP A 184 -33.26 2.89 11.54
C ASP A 184 -34.12 2.07 10.57
N LYS A 185 -34.80 1.06 11.15
CA LYS A 185 -36.17 0.63 10.78
C LYS A 185 -36.71 -0.53 11.65
N ALA A 186 -37.36 -0.18 12.76
CA ALA A 186 -38.64 -0.77 13.20
C ALA A 186 -39.19 0.04 14.40
N GLY A 187 -40.49 0.37 14.50
CA GLY A 187 -41.60 -0.09 13.67
C GLY A 187 -42.68 0.97 13.46
N ILE A 188 -43.45 0.73 12.41
CA ILE A 188 -44.78 1.30 12.20
C ILE A 188 -45.73 0.68 13.25
N ALA A 189 -46.53 1.53 13.89
CA ALA A 189 -47.79 1.17 14.54
C ALA A 189 -48.79 2.30 14.28
#